data_AF-A0A9D9ICL9-F1
#
_entry.id   AF-A0A9D9ICL9-F1
#
_cell.length_a   1.000
_cell.length_b   1.000
_cell.length_c   1.000
_cell.angle_alpha   90.00
_cell.angle_beta   90.00
_cell.angle_gamma   90.00
#
_symmetry.space_group_name_H-M   'P 1'
#
loop_
_entity.id
_entity.type
_entity.pdbx_description
1 polymer ?
#
loop_
_entity_poly.entity_id
_entity_poly.type
_entity_poly.pdbx_seq_one_letter_code
_entity_poly.pdbx_strand_id
1 'polypeptide(L)'
;MKRILVLLLCALLAVSAFAGGAGETAETAAAADSGKTVLEVYWWGAAVRNDLTQEAINLYMELNPDVQINAQFADWTGYWDKLSAMAAGGNMPDVVQMDYSYIEQY
;
A
#
# COMPACT_ATOMS: atom_id res chain seq x y z
N MET A 1 10.61 -7.31 -34.16
CA MET A 1 10.43 -8.77 -33.99
C MET A 1 11.15 -9.36 -32.76
N LYS A 2 12.31 -8.85 -32.33
CA LYS A 2 13.00 -9.37 -31.12
C LYS A 2 12.41 -8.93 -29.76
N ARG A 3 11.60 -7.85 -29.72
CA ARG A 3 10.93 -7.38 -28.49
C ARG A 3 9.59 -8.05 -28.21
N ILE A 4 8.93 -8.58 -29.24
CA ILE A 4 7.66 -9.32 -29.10
C ILE A 4 7.92 -10.76 -28.62
N LEU A 5 9.10 -11.31 -28.95
CA LEU A 5 9.49 -12.65 -28.51
C LEU A 5 9.85 -12.72 -27.01
N VAL A 6 10.25 -11.61 -26.39
CA VAL A 6 10.57 -11.55 -24.95
C VAL A 6 9.30 -11.47 -24.10
N LEU A 7 8.26 -10.77 -24.57
CA LEU A 7 6.98 -10.66 -23.85
C LEU A 7 6.20 -11.98 -23.82
N LEU A 8 6.34 -12.83 -24.84
CA LEU A 8 5.70 -14.15 -24.88
C LEU A 8 6.42 -15.21 -24.04
N LEU A 9 7.68 -14.98 -23.62
CA LEU A 9 8.44 -15.95 -22.84
C LEU A 9 8.25 -15.79 -21.32
N CYS A 10 7.83 -14.60 -20.85
CA CYS A 10 7.51 -14.38 -19.44
C CYS A 10 6.10 -14.84 -19.05
N ALA A 11 5.19 -15.02 -20.02
CA ALA A 11 3.82 -15.50 -19.77
C ALA A 11 3.73 -17.02 -19.52
N LEU A 12 4.83 -17.78 -19.65
CA LEU A 12 4.82 -19.24 -19.57
C LEU A 12 5.39 -19.84 -18.27
N LEU A 13 5.72 -19.02 -17.26
CA LEU A 13 6.24 -19.51 -15.98
C LEU A 13 5.26 -19.39 -14.80
N ALA A 14 4.00 -18.99 -15.02
CA ALA A 14 3.01 -18.83 -13.96
C ALA A 14 2.09 -20.06 -13.77
N VAL A 15 2.60 -21.28 -13.94
CA VAL A 15 1.87 -22.50 -13.61
C VAL A 15 2.77 -23.43 -12.78
N SER A 16 2.88 -23.13 -11.48
CA SER A 16 3.10 -24.15 -10.44
C SER A 16 3.11 -23.50 -9.05
N ALA A 17 1.99 -23.60 -8.33
CA ALA A 17 1.91 -23.86 -6.89
C ALA A 17 0.50 -23.52 -6.38
N PHE A 18 -0.45 -24.42 -6.61
CA PHE A 18 -1.72 -24.43 -5.87
C PHE A 18 -1.62 -25.48 -4.78
N ALA A 19 -1.18 -25.07 -3.59
CA ALA A 19 -1.30 -25.86 -2.37
C ALA A 19 -1.21 -24.95 -1.14
N GLY A 20 -2.37 -24.58 -0.61
CA GLY A 20 -2.57 -24.31 0.82
C GLY A 20 -2.37 -22.87 1.31
N GLY A 21 -3.40 -22.36 2.00
CA GLY A 21 -3.26 -21.27 2.96
C GLY A 21 -4.00 -19.99 2.56
N ALA A 22 -5.10 -19.72 3.25
CA ALA A 22 -5.83 -18.47 3.19
C ALA A 22 -4.93 -17.28 3.60
N GLY A 23 -4.92 -16.24 2.77
CA GLY A 23 -4.32 -14.95 3.04
C GLY A 23 -4.54 -14.07 1.82
N GLU A 24 -5.42 -13.08 1.93
CA GLU A 24 -5.55 -12.01 0.95
C GLU A 24 -4.22 -11.27 0.87
N THR A 25 -3.40 -11.65 -0.11
CA THR A 25 -2.29 -10.83 -0.56
C THR A 25 -2.89 -9.66 -1.33
N ALA A 26 -2.99 -8.50 -0.68
CA ALA A 26 -3.18 -7.24 -1.37
C ALA A 26 -2.02 -7.10 -2.37
N GLU A 27 -2.34 -7.35 -3.63
CA GLU A 27 -1.44 -7.17 -4.76
C GLU A 27 -1.16 -5.68 -4.85
N THR A 28 0.01 -5.24 -4.34
CA THR A 28 0.52 -3.90 -4.59
C THR A 28 0.72 -3.77 -6.09
N ALA A 29 -0.30 -3.21 -6.77
CA ALA A 29 -0.22 -2.88 -8.17
C ALA A 29 0.95 -1.90 -8.35
N ALA A 30 2.02 -2.37 -8.99
CA ALA A 30 3.14 -1.53 -9.38
C ALA A 30 2.60 -0.42 -10.29
N ALA A 31 2.54 0.80 -9.75
CA ALA A 31 2.09 1.97 -10.49
C ALA A 31 2.98 2.16 -11.72
N ALA A 32 2.38 2.11 -12.90
CA ALA A 32 3.04 2.56 -14.12
C ALA A 32 3.48 4.02 -13.93
N ASP A 33 4.76 4.30 -14.21
CA ASP A 33 5.38 5.62 -14.08
C ASP A 33 4.61 6.64 -14.92
N SER A 34 3.72 7.37 -14.26
CA SER A 34 2.85 8.40 -14.85
C SER A 34 3.43 9.80 -14.64
N GLY A 35 4.63 9.91 -14.06
CA GLY A 35 5.22 11.18 -13.63
C GLY A 35 4.55 11.81 -12.40
N LYS A 36 3.61 11.10 -11.77
CA LYS A 36 2.94 11.55 -10.53
C LYS A 36 3.82 11.33 -9.30
N THR A 37 3.71 12.22 -8.32
CA THR A 37 4.24 11.99 -6.98
C THR A 37 3.36 10.96 -6.27
N VAL A 38 3.94 9.82 -5.92
CA VAL A 38 3.25 8.76 -5.18
C VAL A 38 3.55 8.92 -3.69
N LEU A 39 2.50 8.91 -2.86
CA LEU A 39 2.59 8.92 -1.41
C LEU A 39 1.97 7.64 -0.83
N GLU A 40 2.70 6.97 0.05
CA GLU A 40 2.22 5.84 0.83
C GLU A 40 1.65 6.34 2.16
N VAL A 41 0.37 6.03 2.42
CA VAL A 41 -0.37 6.51 3.60
C VAL A 41 -0.90 5.32 4.39
N TYR A 42 -0.63 5.30 5.70
CA TYR A 42 -1.04 4.21 6.58
C TYR A 42 -1.69 4.72 7.88
N TRP A 43 -2.86 4.19 8.23
CA TRP A 43 -3.58 4.59 9.44
C TRP A 43 -4.31 3.43 10.13
N TRP A 44 -4.78 3.65 11.37
CA TRP A 44 -5.61 2.68 12.07
C TRP A 44 -7.05 3.15 12.19
N GLY A 45 -8.01 2.23 12.27
CA GLY A 45 -9.37 2.58 12.62
C GLY A 45 -10.41 1.50 12.36
N ALA A 46 -11.65 1.81 12.72
CA ALA A 46 -12.81 1.06 12.30
C ALA A 46 -13.22 1.43 10.86
N ALA A 47 -14.10 0.63 10.26
CA ALA A 47 -14.60 0.84 8.89
C ALA A 47 -15.09 2.28 8.64
N VAL A 48 -15.86 2.86 9.57
CA VAL A 48 -16.35 4.25 9.44
C VAL A 48 -15.21 5.26 9.28
N ARG A 49 -14.08 5.06 9.97
CA ARG A 49 -12.91 5.94 9.80
C ARG A 49 -12.28 5.70 8.44
N ASN A 50 -12.13 4.45 8.01
CA ASN A 50 -11.59 4.12 6.70
C ASN A 50 -12.38 4.82 5.58
N ASP A 51 -13.70 4.74 5.62
CA ASP A 51 -14.57 5.31 4.60
C ASP A 51 -14.40 6.84 4.51
N LEU A 52 -14.42 7.52 5.67
CA LEU A 52 -14.22 8.97 5.73
C LEU A 52 -12.79 9.39 5.32
N THR A 53 -11.76 8.63 5.70
CA THR A 53 -10.39 8.91 5.27
C THR A 53 -10.25 8.71 3.76
N GLN A 54 -10.88 7.70 3.18
CA GLN A 54 -10.85 7.46 1.74
C GLN A 54 -11.56 8.58 0.97
N GLU A 55 -12.69 9.10 1.46
CA GLU A 55 -13.34 10.27 0.89
C GLU A 55 -12.42 11.50 0.90
N ALA A 56 -11.71 11.74 2.01
CA ALA A 56 -10.75 12.83 2.11
C ALA A 56 -9.54 12.66 1.16
N ILE A 57 -9.02 11.44 1.04
CA ILE A 57 -7.93 11.10 0.10
C ILE A 57 -8.38 11.33 -1.35
N ASN A 58 -9.59 10.91 -1.70
CA ASN A 58 -10.14 11.12 -3.05
C ASN A 58 -10.28 12.61 -3.37
N LEU A 59 -10.82 13.40 -2.44
CA LEU A 59 -10.91 14.85 -2.59
C LEU A 59 -9.53 15.50 -2.72
N TYR A 60 -8.53 15.02 -1.96
CA TYR A 60 -7.16 15.52 -2.07
C TYR A 60 -6.58 15.23 -3.47
N MET A 61 -6.74 14.02 -4.00
CA MET A 61 -6.25 13.68 -5.34
C MET A 61 -7.00 14.42 -6.47
N GLU A 62 -8.28 14.75 -6.28
CA GLU A 62 -9.03 15.59 -7.22
C GLU A 62 -8.45 17.01 -7.29
N LEU A 63 -8.09 17.58 -6.13
CA LEU A 63 -7.49 18.92 -6.03
C LEU A 63 -6.00 18.95 -6.41
N ASN A 64 -5.31 17.79 -6.37
CA ASN A 64 -3.88 17.65 -6.64
C ASN A 64 -3.65 16.51 -7.66
N PRO A 65 -3.91 16.75 -8.96
CA PRO A 65 -3.93 15.68 -9.98
C PRO A 65 -2.56 15.06 -10.27
N ASP A 66 -1.48 15.73 -9.88
CA ASP A 66 -0.09 15.29 -9.93
C ASP A 66 0.29 14.37 -8.76
N VAL A 67 -0.58 14.20 -7.77
CA VAL A 67 -0.38 13.28 -6.64
C VAL A 67 -1.20 12.01 -6.82
N GLN A 68 -0.59 10.88 -6.48
CA GLN A 68 -1.25 9.59 -6.30
C GLN A 68 -1.06 9.18 -4.83
N ILE A 69 -2.14 8.84 -4.14
CA ILE A 69 -2.07 8.29 -2.78
C ILE A 69 -2.34 6.79 -2.84
N ASN A 70 -1.43 6.00 -2.31
CA ASN A 70 -1.60 4.59 -2.04
C ASN A 70 -1.88 4.43 -0.54
N ALA A 71 -3.06 3.93 -0.23
CA ALA A 71 -3.62 3.95 1.11
C ALA A 71 -3.77 2.54 1.65
N GLN A 72 -3.35 2.33 2.90
CA GLN A 72 -3.63 1.11 3.65
C GLN A 72 -4.17 1.47 5.03
N PHE A 73 -5.02 0.60 5.58
CA PHE A 73 -5.46 0.72 6.96
C PHE A 73 -5.49 -0.63 7.65
N ALA A 74 -5.47 -0.61 8.98
CA ALA A 74 -5.64 -1.79 9.81
C ALA A 74 -6.47 -1.45 11.05
N ASP A 75 -6.87 -2.49 11.79
CA ASP A 75 -7.33 -2.29 13.16
C ASP A 75 -6.16 -1.84 14.06
N TRP A 76 -6.46 -1.55 15.33
CA TRP A 76 -5.46 -1.02 16.26
C TRP A 76 -4.24 -1.92 16.42
N THR A 77 -4.45 -3.22 16.68
CA THR A 77 -3.35 -4.15 16.96
C THR A 77 -2.54 -4.43 15.70
N GLY A 78 -3.21 -4.74 14.58
CA GLY A 78 -2.53 -5.00 13.31
C GLY A 78 -1.77 -3.79 12.79
N TYR A 79 -2.26 -2.57 13.07
CA TYR A 79 -1.58 -1.34 12.73
C TYR A 79 -0.20 -1.23 13.36
N TRP A 80 -0.13 -1.35 14.69
CA TRP A 80 1.14 -1.18 15.41
C TRP A 80 2.14 -2.30 15.11
N ASP A 81 1.66 -3.54 14.98
CA ASP A 81 2.51 -4.68 14.62
C ASP A 81 3.15 -4.47 13.23
N LYS A 82 2.34 -4.08 12.24
CA LYS A 82 2.83 -3.83 10.88
C LYS A 82 3.72 -2.59 10.80
N LEU A 83 3.34 -1.50 11.47
CA LEU A 83 4.13 -0.26 11.47
C LEU A 83 5.52 -0.49 12.10
N SER A 84 5.59 -1.25 13.19
CA SER A 84 6.86 -1.62 13.84
C SER A 84 7.75 -2.43 12.90
N ALA A 85 7.18 -3.42 12.21
CA ALA A 85 7.92 -4.21 11.23
C ALA A 85 8.41 -3.36 10.04
N MET A 86 7.57 -2.43 9.54
CA MET A 86 7.95 -1.51 8.46
C MET A 86 9.08 -0.56 8.89
N ALA A 87 9.00 0.00 10.11
CA ALA A 87 10.04 0.87 10.66
C ALA A 87 11.37 0.13 10.84
N ALA A 88 11.34 -1.07 11.43
CA ALA A 88 12.53 -1.91 11.59
C ALA A 88 13.15 -2.32 10.25
N GLY A 89 12.32 -2.48 9.21
CA GLY A 89 12.75 -2.78 7.85
C GLY A 89 13.21 -1.58 7.02
N GLY A 90 13.09 -0.36 7.54
CA GLY A 90 13.42 0.87 6.81
C GLY A 90 12.43 1.22 5.69
N ASN A 91 11.21 0.69 5.74
CA ASN A 91 10.18 0.85 4.71
C ASN A 91 8.94 1.56 5.28
N MET A 92 9.14 2.63 6.06
CA MET A 92 8.02 3.39 6.61
C MET A 92 7.22 4.09 5.50
N PRO A 93 5.88 4.16 5.62
CA PRO A 93 5.06 5.01 4.76
C PRO A 93 5.43 6.50 4.91
N ASP A 94 5.11 7.30 3.88
CA ASP A 94 5.38 8.74 3.88
C ASP A 94 4.53 9.49 4.91
N VAL A 95 3.28 9.05 5.10
CA VAL A 95 2.35 9.61 6.08
C VAL A 95 1.76 8.49 6.91
N VAL A 96 1.96 8.58 8.23
CA VAL A 96 1.43 7.61 9.19
C VAL A 96 0.55 8.31 10.21
N GLN A 97 -0.55 7.66 10.59
CA GLN A 97 -1.28 8.10 11.77
C GLN A 97 -0.46 7.73 13.01
N MET A 98 -0.33 8.62 14.00
CA MET A 98 0.43 8.33 15.22
C MET A 98 -0.42 8.59 16.45
N ASP A 99 -0.15 7.86 17.54
CA ASP A 99 -0.77 8.04 18.85
C ASP A 99 0.27 8.53 19.84
N TYR A 100 -0.14 9.41 20.75
CA TYR A 100 0.74 10.00 21.77
C TYR A 100 1.50 8.96 22.59
N SER A 101 0.89 7.79 22.82
CA SER A 101 1.49 6.70 23.59
C SER A 101 2.70 6.04 22.88
N TYR A 102 2.86 6.29 21.59
CA TYR A 102 3.89 5.65 20.75
C TYR A 102 4.88 6.64 20.13
N ILE A 103 4.69 7.96 20.30
CA ILE A 103 5.59 8.99 19.72
C ILE A 103 7.04 8.82 20.18
N GLU A 104 7.30 8.45 21.44
CA GLU A 104 8.68 8.28 21.91
C GLU A 104 9.37 7.02 21.37
N GLN A 105 8.60 6.05 20.88
CA GLN A 105 9.11 4.78 20.39
C GLN A 105 9.62 4.87 18.94
N TYR A 106 9.15 5.86 18.17
CA TYR A 106 9.43 6.05 16.74
C TYR A 106 10.18 7.36 16.49
#